data_AF-A0A0Q5YQB4-F1
#
_entry.id   AF-A0A0Q5YQB4-F1
#
_cell.length_a   1.000
_cell.length_b   1.000
_cell.length_c   1.000
_cell.angle_alpha   90.00
_cell.angle_beta   90.00
_cell.angle_gamma   90.00
#
_symmetry.space_group_name_H-M   'P 1'
#
loop_
_entity.id
_entity.type
_entity.pdbx_description
1 polymer ?
#
loop_
_entity_poly.entity_id
_entity_poly.type
_entity_poly.pdbx_seq_one_letter_code
_entity_poly.pdbx_strand_id
1 'polypeptide(L)'
;MGALIPLIPMLMQFLGPALERVIPDAGQRAQVQADFQKAVLENQSALNQAMAEVMKGDAASEGWLTRNARPMVVVWGLFMVTYVGVIAPMIGLQKEVVAALAATPDNLWNLISIGIGGFILARTVEKGISAIAPKAGR
;
A
#
# COMPACT_ATOMS: atom_id res chain seq x y z
N MET A 1 6.78 -5.44 4.50
CA MET A 1 8.07 -4.80 4.14
C MET A 1 8.63 -5.55 2.94
N GLY A 2 8.82 -4.90 1.79
CA GLY A 2 9.36 -5.55 0.57
C GLY A 2 8.67 -5.19 -0.75
N ALA A 3 7.46 -4.61 -0.73
CA ALA A 3 6.67 -4.39 -1.95
C ALA A 3 7.15 -3.20 -2.83
N LEU A 4 8.02 -2.32 -2.32
CA LEU A 4 8.52 -1.17 -3.09
C LEU A 4 9.84 -1.44 -3.84
N ILE A 5 10.60 -2.46 -3.43
CA ILE A 5 11.82 -2.88 -4.13
C ILE A 5 11.54 -3.37 -5.57
N PRO A 6 10.47 -4.14 -5.87
CA PRO A 6 10.16 -4.53 -7.24
C PRO A 6 9.56 -3.39 -8.09
N LEU A 7 9.18 -2.26 -7.51
CA LEU A 7 8.63 -1.13 -8.27
C LEU A 7 9.72 -0.32 -8.99
N ILE A 8 10.95 -0.29 -8.49
CA ILE A 8 12.07 0.38 -9.17
C ILE A 8 12.37 -0.27 -10.54
N PRO A 9 12.57 -1.60 -10.66
CA PRO A 9 12.74 -2.23 -11.97
C PRO A 9 11.47 -2.11 -12.84
N MET A 10 10.27 -2.11 -12.23
CA MET A 10 8.99 -1.95 -12.94
C MET A 10 8.78 -0.53 -13.49
N LEU A 11 9.27 0.50 -12.81
CA LEU A 11 9.24 1.89 -13.31
C LEU A 11 10.39 2.13 -14.28
N MET A 12 11.55 1.52 -14.08
CA MET A 12 12.69 1.57 -15.01
C MET A 12 12.39 0.91 -16.37
N GLN A 13 11.61 -0.18 -16.43
CA GLN A 13 11.19 -0.75 -17.73
C GLN A 13 10.23 0.17 -18.51
N PHE A 14 9.45 1.02 -17.82
CA PHE A 14 8.54 1.98 -18.45
C PHE A 14 9.23 3.32 -18.77
N LEU A 15 10.14 3.77 -17.92
CA LEU A 15 10.89 5.03 -18.08
C LEU A 15 12.18 4.85 -18.90
N GLY A 16 12.71 3.63 -19.02
CA GLY A 16 13.91 3.31 -19.78
C GLY A 16 13.84 3.75 -21.24
N PRO A 17 12.79 3.40 -22.01
CA PRO A 17 12.63 3.84 -23.40
C PRO A 17 12.47 5.35 -23.55
N ALA A 18 11.88 6.02 -22.54
CA ALA A 18 11.72 7.48 -22.52
C ALA A 18 13.03 8.19 -22.17
N LEU A 19 13.83 7.64 -21.25
CA LEU A 19 15.17 8.13 -20.93
C LEU A 19 16.14 7.95 -22.11
N GLU A 20 16.07 6.83 -22.82
CA GLU A 20 16.89 6.58 -24.02
C GLU A 20 16.63 7.57 -25.15
N ARG A 21 15.38 8.05 -25.26
CA ARG A 21 14.97 9.03 -26.27
C ARG A 21 15.39 10.46 -25.93
N VAL A 22 15.60 10.77 -24.65
CA VAL A 22 15.96 12.11 -24.15
C VAL A 22 17.47 12.23 -23.85
N ILE A 23 18.15 11.13 -23.52
CA ILE A 23 19.57 11.13 -23.12
C ILE A 23 20.33 9.97 -23.82
N PRO A 24 21.03 10.24 -24.94
CA PRO A 24 21.80 9.22 -25.68
C PRO A 24 23.03 8.69 -24.91
N ASP A 25 23.59 9.47 -23.99
CA ASP A 25 24.88 9.16 -23.34
C ASP A 25 24.75 8.16 -22.18
N ALA A 26 25.43 7.01 -22.28
CA ALA A 26 25.33 5.90 -21.31
C ALA A 26 25.87 6.28 -19.91
N GLY A 27 26.85 7.18 -19.83
CA GLY A 27 27.40 7.68 -18.56
C GLY A 27 26.43 8.57 -17.80
N GLN A 28 25.73 9.46 -18.50
CA GLN A 28 24.74 10.35 -17.90
C GLN A 28 23.48 9.58 -17.47
N ARG A 29 23.11 8.51 -18.19
CA ARG A 29 22.03 7.59 -17.77
C ARG A 29 22.33 6.89 -16.45
N ALA A 30 23.56 6.43 -16.23
CA ALA A 30 23.96 5.81 -14.98
C ALA A 30 23.93 6.80 -13.80
N GLN A 31 24.31 8.06 -14.05
CA GLN A 31 24.26 9.13 -13.04
C GLN A 31 22.82 9.52 -12.69
N VAL A 32 21.95 9.70 -13.68
CA VAL A 32 20.52 9.98 -13.47
C VAL A 32 19.83 8.81 -12.76
N GLN A 33 20.19 7.56 -13.07
CA GLN A 33 19.68 6.39 -12.35
C GLN A 33 20.16 6.36 -10.89
N ALA A 34 21.42 6.71 -10.63
CA ALA A 34 21.95 6.78 -9.27
C ALA A 34 21.27 7.89 -8.46
N ASP A 35 21.06 9.06 -9.06
CA ASP A 35 20.37 10.19 -8.42
C ASP A 35 18.89 9.90 -8.21
N PHE A 36 18.23 9.23 -9.16
CA PHE A 36 16.85 8.78 -9.00
C PHE A 36 16.73 7.72 -7.90
N GLN A 37 17.64 6.74 -7.85
CA GLN A 37 17.69 5.75 -6.77
C GLN A 37 17.90 6.41 -5.41
N LYS A 38 18.82 7.39 -5.31
CA LYS A 38 19.02 8.18 -4.08
C LYS A 38 17.76 8.94 -3.68
N ALA A 39 17.13 9.66 -4.62
CA ALA A 39 15.89 10.39 -4.36
C ALA A 39 14.73 9.47 -3.93
N VAL A 40 14.64 8.26 -4.50
CA VAL A 40 13.66 7.25 -4.08
C VAL A 40 13.98 6.71 -2.69
N LEU A 41 15.25 6.46 -2.37
CA LEU A 41 15.68 6.00 -1.05
C LEU A 41 15.40 7.05 0.03
N GLU A 42 15.69 8.32 -0.24
CA GLU A 42 15.42 9.43 0.67
C GLU A 42 13.92 9.58 0.92
N ASN A 43 13.10 9.54 -0.14
CA ASN A 43 11.64 9.55 -0.01
C ASN A 43 11.12 8.34 0.77
N GLN A 44 11.66 7.15 0.55
CA GLN A 44 11.29 5.98 1.36
C GLN A 44 11.66 6.16 2.83
N SER A 45 12.83 6.73 3.12
CA SER A 45 13.23 7.02 4.50
C SER A 45 12.28 8.01 5.17
N ALA A 46 11.86 9.07 4.45
CA ALA A 46 10.92 10.06 4.93
C ALA A 46 9.53 9.45 5.17
N LEU A 47 9.06 8.60 4.26
CA LEU A 47 7.81 7.85 4.43
C LEU A 47 7.87 6.91 5.64
N ASN A 48 8.99 6.20 5.82
CA ASN A 48 9.17 5.30 6.96
C ASN A 48 9.21 6.07 8.29
N GLN A 49 9.87 7.23 8.33
CA GLN A 49 9.88 8.11 9.50
C GLN A 49 8.49 8.65 9.81
N ALA A 50 7.76 9.15 8.80
CA ALA A 50 6.38 9.61 8.97
C ALA A 50 5.45 8.48 9.45
N MET A 51 5.59 7.26 8.91
CA MET A 51 4.83 6.09 9.39
C MET A 51 5.18 5.73 10.84
N ALA A 52 6.45 5.82 11.22
CA ALA A 52 6.90 5.58 12.59
C ALA A 52 6.37 6.66 13.55
N GLU A 53 6.33 7.92 13.13
CA GLU A 53 5.79 9.03 13.91
C GLU A 53 4.28 8.90 14.11
N VAL A 54 3.53 8.58 13.06
CA VAL A 54 2.09 8.26 13.18
C VAL A 54 1.89 7.05 14.10
N MET A 55 2.73 6.02 13.99
CA MET A 55 2.62 4.85 14.88
C MET A 55 2.92 5.18 16.34
N LYS A 56 3.86 6.11 16.60
CA LYS A 56 4.12 6.65 17.94
C LYS A 56 2.95 7.48 18.45
N GLY A 57 2.34 8.32 17.61
CA GLY A 57 1.14 9.09 17.94
C GLY A 57 -0.09 8.20 18.21
N ASP A 58 -0.28 7.17 17.40
CA ASP A 58 -1.33 6.15 17.58
C ASP A 58 -1.12 5.35 18.88
N ALA A 59 0.14 5.04 19.22
CA ALA A 59 0.49 4.33 20.46
C ALA A 59 0.37 5.21 21.72
N ALA A 60 0.58 6.52 21.59
CA ALA A 60 0.46 7.51 22.67
C ALA A 60 -0.98 8.02 22.88
N SER A 61 -1.91 7.69 21.97
CA SER A 61 -3.31 8.12 22.06
C SER A 61 -4.03 7.46 23.24
N GLU A 62 -4.74 8.26 24.04
CA GLU A 62 -5.48 7.81 25.25
C GLU A 62 -6.67 6.89 24.95
N GLY A 63 -7.17 6.88 23.71
CA GLY A 63 -8.28 6.02 23.29
C GLY A 63 -7.84 4.58 22.97
N TRP A 64 -8.35 3.62 23.73
CA TRP A 64 -8.10 2.18 23.53
C TRP A 64 -8.42 1.70 22.09
N LEU A 65 -9.46 2.26 21.47
CA LEU A 65 -9.88 1.88 20.13
C LEU A 65 -8.92 2.39 19.04
N THR A 66 -8.44 3.64 19.15
CA THR A 66 -7.50 4.24 18.20
C THR A 66 -6.14 3.54 18.23
N ARG A 67 -5.66 3.20 19.43
CA ARG A 67 -4.40 2.49 19.63
C ARG A 67 -4.42 1.07 19.08
N ASN A 68 -5.56 0.38 19.16
CA ASN A 68 -5.67 -1.02 18.77
C ASN A 68 -6.25 -1.24 17.37
N ALA A 69 -6.70 -0.20 16.67
CA ALA A 69 -7.32 -0.33 15.35
C ALA A 69 -6.43 -1.08 14.35
N ARG A 70 -5.12 -0.77 14.28
CA ARG A 70 -4.19 -1.46 13.37
C ARG A 70 -3.95 -2.93 13.77
N PRO A 71 -3.56 -3.25 15.02
CA PRO A 71 -3.48 -4.64 15.48
C PRO A 71 -4.77 -5.43 15.25
N MET A 72 -5.93 -4.82 15.48
CA MET A 72 -7.23 -5.48 15.37
C MET A 72 -7.55 -5.88 13.93
N VAL A 73 -7.24 -5.02 12.94
CA VAL A 73 -7.38 -5.37 11.51
C VAL A 73 -6.45 -6.53 11.13
N VAL A 74 -5.21 -6.54 11.65
CA VAL A 74 -4.25 -7.62 11.39
C VAL A 74 -4.71 -8.94 12.02
N VAL A 75 -5.17 -8.92 13.27
CA VAL A 75 -5.70 -10.11 13.96
C VAL A 75 -6.95 -10.63 13.26
N TRP A 76 -7.85 -9.74 12.83
CA TRP A 76 -9.04 -10.12 12.07
C TRP A 76 -8.69 -10.74 10.71
N GLY A 77 -7.74 -10.14 9.99
CA GLY A 77 -7.24 -10.67 8.72
C GLY A 77 -6.58 -12.04 8.88
N LEU A 78 -5.74 -12.20 9.92
CA LEU A 78 -5.11 -13.49 10.22
C LEU A 78 -6.16 -14.53 10.62
N PHE A 79 -7.15 -14.15 11.43
CA PHE A 79 -8.26 -15.02 11.81
C PHE A 79 -9.05 -15.50 10.60
N MET A 80 -9.37 -14.62 9.64
CA MET A 80 -10.03 -15.00 8.38
C MET A 80 -9.21 -16.03 7.59
N VAL A 81 -7.89 -15.81 7.46
CA VAL A 81 -7.00 -16.75 6.77
C VAL A 81 -6.90 -18.08 7.51
N THR A 82 -6.76 -18.07 8.83
CA THR A 82 -6.71 -19.29 9.65
C THR A 82 -8.05 -20.03 9.64
N TYR A 83 -9.17 -19.32 9.65
CA TYR A 83 -10.50 -19.91 9.59
C TYR A 83 -10.73 -20.63 8.27
N VAL A 84 -10.44 -19.97 7.14
CA VAL A 84 -10.63 -20.55 5.80
C VAL A 84 -9.56 -21.62 5.50
N GLY A 85 -8.32 -21.42 5.93
CA GLY A 85 -7.17 -22.26 5.56
C GLY A 85 -6.87 -23.43 6.51
N VAL A 86 -7.28 -23.35 7.78
CA VAL A 86 -6.95 -24.37 8.81
C VAL A 86 -8.21 -24.94 9.45
N ILE A 87 -9.11 -24.09 9.93
CA ILE A 87 -10.32 -24.54 10.64
C ILE A 87 -11.32 -25.19 9.67
N ALA A 88 -11.60 -24.56 8.53
CA ALA A 88 -12.50 -25.06 7.50
C ALA A 88 -12.08 -26.41 6.85
N PRO A 89 -10.78 -26.71 6.65
CA PRO A 89 -10.37 -28.07 6.29
C PRO A 89 -10.45 -29.06 7.45
N MET A 90 -10.15 -28.64 8.69
CA MET A 90 -10.15 -29.53 9.86
C MET A 90 -11.54 -30.10 10.21
N ILE A 91 -12.61 -29.31 10.01
CA ILE A 91 -13.99 -29.77 10.20
C ILE A 91 -14.67 -30.28 8.90
N GLY A 92 -13.95 -30.31 7.76
CA GLY A 92 -14.46 -30.84 6.48
C GLY A 92 -15.37 -29.90 5.67
N LEU A 93 -15.69 -28.70 6.15
CA LEU A 93 -16.55 -27.71 5.47
C LEU A 93 -15.78 -26.82 4.47
N GLN A 94 -14.52 -27.11 4.15
CA GLN A 94 -13.73 -26.27 3.23
C GLN A 94 -14.44 -26.04 1.89
N LYS A 95 -15.08 -27.08 1.33
CA LYS A 95 -15.84 -26.96 0.08
C LYS A 95 -17.07 -26.07 0.22
N GLU A 96 -17.75 -26.13 1.36
CA GLU A 96 -18.94 -25.31 1.63
C GLU A 96 -18.58 -23.85 1.91
N VAL A 97 -17.50 -23.59 2.65
CA VAL A 97 -16.99 -22.24 2.89
C VAL A 97 -16.55 -21.60 1.57
N VAL A 98 -15.79 -22.31 0.75
CA VAL A 98 -15.36 -21.80 -0.57
C VAL A 98 -16.57 -21.62 -1.50
N ALA A 99 -17.54 -22.54 -1.48
CA ALA A 99 -18.77 -22.39 -2.26
C ALA A 99 -19.63 -21.21 -1.79
N ALA A 100 -19.71 -20.94 -0.48
CA ALA A 100 -20.42 -19.78 0.05
C ALA A 100 -19.75 -18.45 -0.34
N LEU A 101 -18.41 -18.40 -0.35
CA LEU A 101 -17.69 -17.24 -0.87
C LEU A 101 -17.89 -17.07 -2.38
N ALA A 102 -17.89 -18.16 -3.15
CA ALA A 102 -18.11 -18.12 -4.60
C ALA A 102 -19.57 -17.84 -4.99
N ALA A 103 -20.53 -18.23 -4.15
CA ALA A 103 -21.95 -17.94 -4.33
C ALA A 103 -22.31 -16.49 -3.97
N THR A 104 -21.36 -15.73 -3.43
CA THR A 104 -21.56 -14.30 -3.15
C THR A 104 -21.69 -13.56 -4.49
N PRO A 105 -22.79 -12.80 -4.72
CA PRO A 105 -23.02 -12.11 -5.98
C PRO A 105 -21.85 -11.22 -6.42
N ASP A 106 -21.46 -11.29 -7.69
CA ASP A 106 -20.39 -10.47 -8.28
C ASP A 106 -20.62 -8.96 -8.07
N ASN A 107 -21.88 -8.53 -7.99
CA ASN A 107 -22.26 -7.15 -7.71
C ASN A 107 -21.75 -6.66 -6.35
N LEU A 108 -21.71 -7.52 -5.32
CA LEU A 108 -21.18 -7.18 -4.00
C LEU A 108 -19.65 -7.02 -4.05
N TRP A 109 -18.96 -7.92 -4.75
CA TRP A 109 -17.51 -7.82 -4.96
C TRP A 109 -17.13 -6.55 -5.72
N ASN A 110 -17.94 -6.18 -6.72
CA ASN A 110 -17.74 -4.95 -7.49
C ASN A 110 -17.97 -3.70 -6.63
N LEU A 111 -19.05 -3.66 -5.81
CA LEU A 111 -19.29 -2.57 -4.87
C LEU A 111 -18.16 -2.40 -3.84
N ILE A 112 -17.63 -3.51 -3.30
CA ILE A 112 -16.48 -3.47 -2.38
C ILE A 112 -15.24 -2.94 -3.11
N SER A 113 -14.99 -3.41 -4.33
CA SER A 113 -13.83 -2.99 -5.13
C SER A 113 -13.90 -1.50 -5.51
N ILE A 114 -15.08 -1.01 -5.89
CA ILE A 114 -15.33 0.42 -6.16
C ILE A 114 -15.22 1.23 -4.86
N GLY A 115 -15.75 0.74 -3.73
CA GLY A 115 -15.66 1.43 -2.45
C GLY A 115 -14.22 1.57 -1.95
N ILE A 116 -13.45 0.48 -1.98
CA ILE A 116 -12.03 0.46 -1.59
C ILE A 116 -11.20 1.28 -2.59
N GLY A 117 -11.42 1.07 -3.90
CA GLY A 117 -10.73 1.82 -4.95
C GLY A 117 -11.00 3.32 -4.88
N GLY A 118 -12.26 3.70 -4.67
CA GLY A 118 -12.67 5.09 -4.46
C GLY A 118 -12.05 5.72 -3.21
N PHE A 119 -11.99 5.00 -2.09
CA PHE A 119 -11.34 5.48 -0.86
C PHE A 119 -9.83 5.68 -1.05
N ILE A 120 -9.13 4.73 -1.69
CA ILE A 120 -7.70 4.85 -1.99
C ILE A 120 -7.45 6.03 -2.93
N LEU A 121 -8.26 6.20 -3.97
CA LEU A 121 -8.14 7.31 -4.92
C LEU A 121 -8.37 8.67 -4.22
N ALA A 122 -9.45 8.81 -3.45
CA ALA A 122 -9.76 10.03 -2.70
C ALA A 122 -8.62 10.40 -1.75
N ARG A 123 -8.08 9.43 -1.00
CA ARG A 123 -6.97 9.65 -0.06
C ARG A 123 -5.65 9.99 -0.76
N THR A 124 -5.44 9.48 -1.97
CA THR A 124 -4.27 9.81 -2.79
C THR A 124 -4.36 11.24 -3.32
N VAL A 125 -5.55 11.64 -3.77
CA VAL A 125 -5.83 13.02 -4.20
C VAL A 125 -5.67 14.01 -3.04
N GLU A 126 -6.22 13.71 -1.86
CA GLU A 126 -6.10 14.55 -0.66
C GLU A 126 -4.63 14.78 -0.25
N LYS A 127 -3.82 13.72 -0.26
CA LYS A 127 -2.38 13.81 0.02
C LYS A 127 -1.63 14.57 -1.06
N GLY A 128 -1.96 14.36 -2.33
CA GLY A 128 -1.36 15.08 -3.45
C GLY A 128 -1.63 16.57 -3.38
N ILE A 129 -2.87 16.96 -3.07
CA ILE A 129 -3.26 18.35 -2.86
C ILE A 129 -2.52 18.94 -1.65
N SER A 130 -2.43 18.21 -0.53
CA SER A 130 -1.70 18.68 0.66
C SER A 130 -0.18 18.81 0.44
N ALA A 131 0.39 18.05 -0.49
CA ALA A 131 1.81 18.16 -0.85
C ALA A 131 2.12 19.37 -1.75
N ILE A 132 1.12 19.84 -2.51
CA ILE A 132 1.26 20.97 -3.45
C ILE A 132 0.75 22.27 -2.81
N ALA A 133 -0.19 22.19 -1.85
CA ALA A 133 -0.69 23.35 -1.14
C ALA A 133 0.43 23.97 -0.29
N PRO A 134 0.67 25.30 -0.39
CA PRO A 134 1.62 25.97 0.47
C PRO A 134 1.16 25.83 1.92
N LYS A 135 2.07 25.46 2.83
CA LYS A 135 1.81 25.48 4.28
C LYS A 135 1.41 26.90 4.70
N ALA A 136 0.11 27.18 4.69
CA ALA A 136 -0.44 28.38 5.29
C ALA A 136 -0.25 28.25 6.81
N GLY A 137 0.62 29.10 7.35
CA GLY A 137 1.12 29.00 8.70
C GLY A 137 0.03 28.92 9.77
N ARG A 138 0.24 27.99 10.71
CA ARG A 138 -0.05 28.13 12.13
C ARG A 138 1.05 27.44 12.91
#